data_AF-A0A0B5HSW0-F1
#
_entry.id   AF-A0A0B5HSW0-F1
#
_cell.length_a   1.000
_cell.length_b   1.000
_cell.length_c   1.000
_cell.angle_alpha   90.00
_cell.angle_beta   90.00
_cell.angle_gamma   90.00
#
_symmetry.space_group_name_H-M   'P 1'
#
loop_
_entity.id
_entity.type
_entity.pdbx_description
1 polymer ?
#
loop_
_entity_poly.entity_id
_entity_poly.type
_entity_poly.pdbx_seq_one_letter_code
_entity_poly.pdbx_strand_id
1 'polypeptide(L)'
;MRNIFSKEYTKILKKTQTNPERFSKLAVASSLIVALLISGIVLALLIFRGLPPYYAVIVFLAAFFLAFEMIKLIPAMSLRSRKAMLESDLLYSARHLLLKLESGSSLVNSLESVSTLNTKSSAYFKKLMLDISLGTPIEDAIEKAIAYSPSLAYSKILSEIKTSLETGSDLRKTIKNIVEDVTRNHLIHIQEYGKKLNPMSMFYMILGTVFPSIGTALIIVAASLLPGVLVINFTVLMFLLFMLLVVQLFFLFSFRSLKPGVME
;
A
#
# COMPACT_ATOMS: atom_id res chain seq x y z
N MET A 1 -2.84 -30.37 5.81
CA MET A 1 -2.07 -29.12 6.04
C MET A 1 -0.98 -28.88 4.98
N ARG A 2 -1.19 -29.19 3.70
CA ARG A 2 -0.15 -29.14 2.64
C ARG A 2 -0.37 -28.04 1.59
N ASN A 3 -1.30 -27.10 1.82
CA ASN A 3 -1.71 -26.13 0.79
C ASN A 3 -2.00 -24.71 1.31
N ILE A 4 -1.40 -24.33 2.46
CA ILE A 4 -1.61 -23.00 3.07
C ILE A 4 -0.60 -21.96 2.57
N PHE A 5 0.47 -22.41 1.90
CA PHE A 5 1.43 -21.51 1.27
C PHE A 5 1.14 -21.44 -0.23
N SER A 6 0.33 -20.46 -0.64
CA SER A 6 0.23 -20.14 -2.06
C SER A 6 1.65 -19.89 -2.60
N LYS A 7 1.91 -20.28 -3.86
CA LYS A 7 3.17 -19.97 -4.57
C LYS A 7 3.53 -18.48 -4.49
N GLU A 8 2.52 -17.63 -4.27
CA GLU A 8 2.64 -16.19 -4.11
C GLU A 8 3.23 -15.80 -2.75
N TYR A 9 2.85 -16.48 -1.65
CA TYR A 9 3.40 -16.21 -0.32
C TYR A 9 4.86 -16.62 -0.19
N THR A 10 5.25 -17.77 -0.75
CA THR A 10 6.66 -18.19 -0.82
C THR A 10 7.48 -17.25 -1.70
N LYS A 11 6.90 -16.71 -2.77
CA LYS A 11 7.54 -15.67 -3.60
C LYS A 11 7.75 -14.36 -2.82
N ILE A 12 6.78 -13.94 -2.01
CA ILE A 12 6.91 -12.76 -1.13
C ILE A 12 8.03 -12.97 -0.10
N LEU A 13 8.05 -14.13 0.56
CA LEU A 13 9.07 -14.48 1.56
C LEU A 13 10.48 -14.56 0.97
N LYS A 14 10.60 -15.07 -0.27
CA LYS A 14 11.86 -15.12 -1.00
C LYS A 14 12.37 -13.70 -1.32
N LYS A 15 11.47 -12.79 -1.71
CA LYS A 15 11.79 -11.36 -1.93
C LYS A 15 12.17 -10.62 -0.64
N THR A 16 11.67 -11.06 0.51
CA THR A 16 12.07 -10.50 1.81
C THR A 16 13.31 -11.17 2.42
N GLN A 17 13.96 -12.12 1.72
CA GLN A 17 15.12 -12.90 2.20
C GLN A 17 14.85 -13.64 3.51
N THR A 18 13.60 -13.97 3.79
CA THR A 18 13.19 -14.66 5.01
C THR A 18 12.94 -16.14 4.72
N ASN A 19 13.54 -17.04 5.50
CA ASN A 19 13.30 -18.48 5.38
C ASN A 19 11.82 -18.79 5.72
N PRO A 20 11.03 -19.38 4.79
CA PRO A 20 9.60 -19.62 4.97
C PRO A 20 9.27 -20.47 6.21
N GLU A 21 10.10 -21.46 6.52
CA GLU A 21 9.87 -22.38 7.64
C GLU A 21 10.17 -21.73 8.99
N ARG A 22 11.17 -20.84 9.04
CA ARG A 22 11.47 -20.08 10.26
C ARG A 22 10.38 -19.04 10.53
N PHE A 23 9.91 -18.37 9.49
CA PHE A 23 8.86 -17.35 9.62
C PHE A 23 7.54 -17.95 10.10
N SER A 24 7.13 -19.11 9.57
CA SER A 24 5.89 -19.76 10.01
C SER A 24 5.93 -20.19 11.48
N LYS A 25 7.07 -20.75 11.94
CA LYS A 25 7.27 -21.10 13.35
C LYS A 25 7.24 -19.88 14.26
N LEU A 26 7.90 -18.78 13.87
CA LEU A 26 7.86 -17.51 14.59
C LEU A 26 6.46 -16.89 14.60
N ALA A 27 5.70 -16.99 13.51
CA ALA A 27 4.34 -16.48 13.42
C ALA A 27 3.38 -17.22 14.37
N VAL A 28 3.49 -18.55 14.45
CA VAL A 28 2.69 -19.35 15.41
C VAL A 28 3.10 -19.04 16.85
N ALA A 29 4.41 -18.94 17.13
CA ALA A 29 4.89 -18.64 18.48
C ALA A 29 4.45 -17.23 18.95
N SER A 30 4.59 -16.23 18.09
CA SER A 30 4.16 -14.86 18.39
C SER A 30 2.64 -14.73 18.50
N SER A 31 1.85 -15.40 17.65
CA SER A 31 0.39 -15.40 17.77
C SER A 31 -0.08 -16.04 19.08
N LEU A 32 0.62 -17.07 19.56
CA LEU A 32 0.37 -17.70 20.87
C LEU A 32 0.64 -16.76 22.04
N ILE A 33 1.78 -16.05 22.01
CA ILE A 33 2.13 -15.07 23.05
C ILE A 33 1.08 -13.95 23.11
N VAL A 34 0.70 -13.40 21.96
CA VAL A 34 -0.33 -12.33 21.89
C VAL A 34 -1.68 -12.84 22.39
N ALA A 35 -2.08 -14.05 22.01
CA ALA A 35 -3.34 -14.65 22.48
C ALA A 35 -3.34 -14.89 24.00
N LEU A 36 -2.23 -15.36 24.57
CA LEU A 36 -2.07 -15.52 26.02
C LEU A 36 -2.16 -14.19 26.77
N LEU A 37 -1.51 -13.13 26.26
CA LEU A 37 -1.58 -11.81 26.89
C LEU A 37 -3.00 -11.24 26.87
N ILE A 38 -3.67 -11.27 25.72
CA ILE A 38 -5.04 -10.76 25.58
C ILE A 38 -6.02 -11.57 26.43
N SER A 39 -5.94 -12.89 26.39
CA SER A 39 -6.82 -13.76 27.18
C SER A 39 -6.55 -13.64 28.68
N GLY A 40 -5.29 -13.44 29.10
CA GLY A 40 -4.93 -13.19 30.50
C GLY A 40 -5.50 -11.87 31.04
N ILE A 41 -5.44 -10.80 30.25
CA ILE A 41 -6.07 -9.51 30.59
C ILE A 41 -7.59 -9.68 30.72
N VAL A 42 -8.23 -10.39 29.79
CA VAL A 42 -9.68 -10.64 29.83
C VAL A 42 -10.06 -11.53 31.01
N LEU A 43 -9.27 -12.56 31.33
CA LEU A 43 -9.52 -13.42 32.49
C LEU A 43 -9.48 -12.62 33.79
N ALA A 44 -8.49 -11.74 33.98
CA ALA A 44 -8.41 -10.88 35.16
C ALA A 44 -9.65 -9.96 35.28
N LEU A 45 -10.12 -9.40 34.17
CA LEU A 45 -11.34 -8.59 34.09
C LEU A 45 -12.61 -9.38 34.43
N LEU A 46 -12.70 -10.64 33.98
CA LEU A 46 -13.85 -11.52 34.24
C LEU A 46 -13.93 -11.92 35.72
N ILE A 47 -12.79 -12.26 36.34
CA ILE A 47 -12.70 -12.59 37.77
C ILE A 47 -13.14 -11.39 38.61
N PHE A 48 -12.68 -10.18 38.27
CA PHE A 48 -13.05 -8.95 38.98
C PHE A 48 -14.55 -8.63 38.87
N ARG A 49 -15.19 -9.03 37.76
CA ARG A 49 -16.63 -8.82 37.48
C ARG A 49 -17.52 -9.99 37.96
N GLY A 50 -16.96 -11.07 38.49
CA GLY A 50 -17.72 -12.26 38.91
C GLY A 50 -18.35 -13.05 37.75
N LEU A 51 -17.86 -12.86 36.52
CA LEU A 51 -18.34 -13.55 35.32
C LEU A 51 -17.66 -14.92 35.16
N PRO A 52 -18.30 -15.88 34.46
CA PRO A 52 -17.73 -17.21 34.36
C PRO A 52 -16.48 -17.23 33.45
N PRO A 53 -15.43 -17.98 33.82
CA PRO A 53 -14.10 -17.88 33.20
C PRO A 53 -14.01 -18.52 31.81
N TYR A 54 -14.99 -19.32 31.38
CA TYR A 54 -14.96 -19.98 30.06
C TYR A 54 -14.98 -18.99 28.89
N TYR A 55 -15.47 -17.76 29.08
CA TYR A 55 -15.40 -16.70 28.06
C TYR A 55 -13.94 -16.35 27.70
N ALA A 56 -12.98 -16.49 28.63
CA ALA A 56 -11.57 -16.26 28.34
C ALA A 56 -11.00 -17.26 27.32
N VAL A 57 -11.51 -18.49 27.30
CA VAL A 57 -11.09 -19.53 26.32
C VAL A 57 -11.56 -19.17 24.92
N ILE A 58 -12.79 -18.64 24.80
CA ILE A 58 -13.34 -18.17 23.51
C ILE A 58 -12.52 -17.00 22.99
N VAL A 59 -12.19 -16.04 23.87
CA VAL A 59 -11.33 -14.90 23.53
C VAL A 59 -9.93 -15.34 23.15
N PHE A 60 -9.36 -16.34 23.83
CA PHE A 60 -8.05 -16.91 23.47
C PHE A 60 -8.05 -17.46 22.05
N LEU A 61 -9.03 -18.30 21.71
CA LEU A 61 -9.18 -18.87 20.36
C LEU A 61 -9.33 -17.78 19.30
N ALA A 62 -10.23 -16.82 19.54
CA ALA A 62 -10.44 -15.70 18.62
C ALA A 62 -9.17 -14.84 18.45
N ALA A 63 -8.50 -14.48 19.54
CA ALA A 63 -7.28 -13.70 19.53
C ALA A 63 -6.13 -14.42 18.81
N PHE A 64 -6.00 -15.74 19.01
CA PHE A 64 -4.99 -16.55 18.33
C PHE A 64 -5.19 -16.54 16.81
N PHE A 65 -6.41 -16.80 16.33
CA PHE A 65 -6.70 -16.77 14.89
C PHE A 65 -6.50 -15.39 14.28
N LEU A 66 -6.99 -14.32 14.94
CA LEU A 66 -6.81 -12.94 14.47
C LEU A 66 -5.33 -12.53 14.44
N ALA A 67 -4.57 -12.81 15.50
CA ALA A 67 -3.15 -12.50 15.56
C ALA A 67 -2.37 -13.26 14.48
N PHE A 68 -2.68 -14.53 14.28
CA PHE A 68 -2.05 -15.35 13.25
C PHE A 68 -2.31 -14.81 11.83
N GLU A 69 -3.55 -14.39 11.53
CA GLU A 69 -3.85 -13.73 10.25
C GLU A 69 -3.12 -12.40 10.07
N MET A 70 -3.08 -11.57 11.12
CA MET A 70 -2.36 -10.30 11.09
C MET A 70 -0.86 -10.48 10.83
N ILE A 71 -0.21 -11.42 11.53
CA ILE A 71 1.22 -11.66 11.39
C ILE A 71 1.56 -12.19 9.99
N LYS A 72 0.70 -13.02 9.40
CA LYS A 72 0.86 -13.48 8.03
C LYS A 72 0.87 -12.33 7.02
N LEU A 73 0.15 -11.23 7.28
CA LEU A 73 0.11 -10.06 6.39
C LEU A 73 1.36 -9.17 6.49
N ILE A 74 2.14 -9.25 7.57
CA ILE A 74 3.31 -8.39 7.81
C ILE A 74 4.33 -8.40 6.66
N PRO A 75 4.76 -9.57 6.12
CA PRO A 75 5.72 -9.60 5.02
C PRO A 75 5.19 -8.92 3.75
N ALA A 76 3.91 -9.13 3.44
CA ALA A 76 3.27 -8.53 2.29
C ALA A 76 3.17 -7.00 2.44
N MET A 77 2.82 -6.52 3.63
CA MET A 77 2.81 -5.09 3.96
C MET A 77 4.20 -4.47 3.85
N SER A 78 5.22 -5.11 4.42
CA SER A 78 6.61 -4.66 4.31
C SER A 78 7.08 -4.61 2.85
N LEU A 79 6.74 -5.62 2.04
CA LEU A 79 7.06 -5.64 0.62
C LEU A 79 6.38 -4.49 -0.14
N ARG A 80 5.10 -4.22 0.16
CA ARG A 80 4.35 -3.11 -0.43
C ARG A 80 4.97 -1.76 -0.07
N SER A 81 5.34 -1.55 1.20
CA SER A 81 6.00 -0.32 1.64
C SER A 81 7.37 -0.14 0.97
N ARG A 82 8.17 -1.20 0.90
CA ARG A 82 9.46 -1.20 0.18
C ARG A 82 9.32 -0.89 -1.31
N LYS A 83 8.31 -1.46 -1.96
CA LYS A 83 7.96 -1.16 -3.35
C LYS A 83 7.59 0.32 -3.52
N ALA A 84 6.71 0.83 -2.67
CA ALA A 84 6.27 2.23 -2.72
C ALA A 84 7.44 3.21 -2.50
N MET A 85 8.35 2.91 -1.57
CA MET A 85 9.58 3.69 -1.36
C MET A 85 10.50 3.68 -2.58
N LEU A 86 10.66 2.53 -3.24
CA LEU A 86 11.48 2.43 -4.45
C LEU A 86 10.83 3.18 -5.62
N GLU A 87 9.53 2.99 -5.84
CA GLU A 87 8.83 3.56 -6.99
C GLU A 87 8.53 5.05 -6.87
N SER A 88 8.52 5.63 -5.65
CA SER A 88 8.16 7.04 -5.44
C SER A 88 9.04 8.02 -6.23
N ASP A 89 10.31 7.69 -6.44
CA ASP A 89 11.28 8.53 -7.14
C ASP A 89 12.16 7.76 -8.14
N LEU A 90 11.78 6.51 -8.47
CA LEU A 90 12.53 5.69 -9.43
C LEU A 90 12.64 6.35 -10.80
N LEU A 91 11.58 7.01 -11.28
CA LEU A 91 11.60 7.70 -12.57
C LEU A 91 12.63 8.85 -12.58
N TYR A 92 12.77 9.56 -11.46
CA TYR A 92 13.79 10.60 -11.32
C TYR A 92 15.20 9.99 -11.38
N SER A 93 15.45 8.92 -10.62
CA SER A 93 16.73 8.21 -10.64
C SER A 93 17.06 7.62 -12.02
N ALA A 94 16.06 7.10 -12.74
CA ALA A 94 16.23 6.57 -14.09
C ALA A 94 16.55 7.68 -15.12
N ARG A 95 15.92 8.85 -15.01
CA ARG A 95 16.26 10.03 -15.82
C ARG A 95 17.67 10.54 -15.55
N HIS A 96 18.07 10.55 -14.28
CA HIS A 96 19.44 10.91 -13.91
C HIS A 96 20.47 9.91 -14.45
N LEU A 97 20.16 8.60 -14.43
CA LEU A 97 20.98 7.57 -15.06
C LEU A 97 21.14 7.84 -16.56
N LEU A 98 20.03 8.10 -17.26
CA LEU A 98 20.03 8.41 -18.69
C LEU A 98 20.90 9.63 -19.00
N LEU A 99 20.73 10.72 -18.25
CA LEU A 99 21.50 11.96 -18.43
C LEU A 99 23.02 11.71 -18.29
N LYS A 100 23.43 10.90 -17.32
CA LYS A 100 24.84 10.53 -17.14
C LYS A 100 25.38 9.71 -18.31
N LEU A 101 24.61 8.73 -18.79
CA LEU A 101 24.97 7.95 -19.97
C LEU A 101 25.03 8.81 -21.24
N GLU A 102 24.09 9.73 -21.45
CA GLU A 102 24.09 10.67 -22.58
C GLU A 102 25.28 11.63 -22.55
N SER A 103 25.75 12.02 -21.36
CA SER A 103 26.98 12.80 -21.18
C SER A 103 28.28 12.02 -21.41
N GLY A 104 28.18 10.74 -21.80
CA GLY A 104 29.33 9.90 -22.12
C GLY A 104 29.98 9.22 -20.90
N SER A 105 29.33 9.25 -19.74
CA SER A 105 29.81 8.51 -18.56
C SER A 105 29.67 7.01 -18.77
N SER A 106 30.61 6.22 -18.22
CA SER A 106 30.48 4.75 -18.20
C SER A 106 29.25 4.33 -17.39
N LEU A 107 28.74 3.11 -17.62
CA LEU A 107 27.61 2.56 -16.86
C LEU A 107 27.91 2.54 -15.36
N VAL A 108 29.09 2.08 -14.97
CA VAL A 108 29.50 1.98 -13.56
C VAL A 108 29.49 3.36 -12.89
N ASN A 109 30.08 4.38 -13.52
CA ASN A 109 30.09 5.74 -12.98
C ASN A 109 28.69 6.36 -12.95
N SER A 110 27.85 6.02 -13.93
CA SER A 110 26.47 6.48 -14.00
C SER A 110 25.63 5.86 -12.88
N LEU A 111 25.78 4.55 -12.61
CA LEU A 111 25.14 3.85 -11.51
C LEU A 111 25.63 4.34 -10.15
N GLU A 112 26.94 4.58 -10.01
CA GLU A 112 27.53 5.19 -8.81
C GLU A 112 26.88 6.55 -8.54
N SER A 113 26.81 7.41 -9.56
CA SER A 113 26.22 8.74 -9.40
C SER A 113 24.72 8.71 -9.04
N VAL A 114 23.98 7.69 -9.48
CA VAL A 114 22.58 7.49 -9.07
C VAL A 114 22.49 6.96 -7.63
N SER A 115 23.45 6.14 -7.21
CA SER A 115 23.50 5.58 -5.86
C SER A 115 23.76 6.61 -4.76
N THR A 116 24.34 7.76 -5.12
CA THR A 116 24.65 8.88 -4.22
C THR A 116 23.55 9.94 -4.17
N LEU A 117 22.45 9.78 -4.92
CA LEU A 117 21.34 10.73 -4.89
C LEU A 117 20.63 10.70 -3.53
N ASN A 118 20.09 11.84 -3.09
CA ASN A 118 19.26 11.93 -1.89
C ASN A 118 17.81 11.49 -2.16
N THR A 119 17.64 10.30 -2.74
CA THR A 119 16.35 9.71 -3.10
C THR A 119 16.14 8.36 -2.40
N LYS A 120 14.90 7.91 -2.25
CA LYS A 120 14.57 6.61 -1.65
C LYS A 120 14.98 5.45 -2.56
N SER A 121 14.86 5.61 -3.88
CA SER A 121 15.34 4.62 -4.86
C SER A 121 16.85 4.48 -4.89
N SER A 122 17.63 5.53 -4.58
CA SER A 122 19.10 5.47 -4.53
C SER A 122 19.61 4.36 -3.61
N ALA A 123 18.89 4.06 -2.52
CA ALA A 123 19.26 3.01 -1.57
C ALA A 123 19.34 1.61 -2.21
N TYR A 124 18.57 1.36 -3.27
CA TYR A 124 18.63 0.11 -4.03
C TYR A 124 19.82 0.11 -5.00
N PHE A 125 20.06 1.23 -5.69
CA PHE A 125 21.26 1.40 -6.52
C PHE A 125 22.54 1.33 -5.68
N LYS A 126 22.54 1.83 -4.44
CA LYS A 126 23.65 1.73 -3.50
C LYS A 126 23.96 0.29 -3.10
N LYS A 127 22.95 -0.55 -2.92
CA LYS A 127 23.15 -1.99 -2.68
C LYS A 127 23.76 -2.68 -3.89
N LEU A 128 23.30 -2.36 -5.09
CA LEU A 128 23.89 -2.86 -6.33
C LEU A 128 25.35 -2.44 -6.46
N MET A 129 25.65 -1.15 -6.24
CA MET A 129 27.02 -0.63 -6.30
C MET A 129 27.93 -1.23 -5.22
N LEU A 130 27.39 -1.54 -4.04
CA LEU A 130 28.13 -2.23 -2.99
C LEU A 130 28.52 -3.64 -3.41
N ASP A 131 27.61 -4.41 -4.04
CA ASP A 131 27.95 -5.74 -4.53
C ASP A 131 29.07 -5.68 -5.60
N ILE A 132 29.01 -4.69 -6.50
CA ILE A 132 30.04 -4.44 -7.53
C ILE A 132 31.37 -4.04 -6.90
N SER A 133 31.37 -3.13 -5.92
CA SER A 133 32.60 -2.67 -5.25
C SER A 133 33.26 -3.75 -4.39
N LEU A 134 32.49 -4.73 -3.93
CA LEU A 134 32.99 -5.94 -3.26
C LEU A 134 33.57 -6.99 -4.23
N GLY A 135 33.62 -6.69 -5.53
CA GLY A 135 34.22 -7.56 -6.56
C GLY A 135 33.25 -8.54 -7.22
N THR A 136 31.94 -8.39 -7.01
CA THR A 136 30.94 -9.17 -7.76
C THR A 136 30.91 -8.69 -9.22
N PRO A 137 30.93 -9.58 -10.23
CA PRO A 137 30.73 -9.19 -11.63
C PRO A 137 29.44 -8.38 -11.80
N ILE A 138 29.45 -7.38 -12.68
CA ILE A 138 28.33 -6.44 -12.81
C ILE A 138 27.05 -7.13 -13.26
N GLU A 139 27.15 -8.12 -14.15
CA GLU A 139 26.04 -8.92 -14.64
C GLU A 139 25.40 -9.72 -13.51
N ASP A 140 26.20 -10.34 -12.65
CA ASP A 140 25.75 -11.12 -11.49
C ASP A 140 25.14 -10.23 -10.41
N ALA A 141 25.75 -9.07 -10.16
CA ALA A 141 25.23 -8.09 -9.22
C ALA A 141 23.85 -7.55 -9.68
N ILE A 142 23.71 -7.28 -10.98
CA ILE A 142 22.44 -6.88 -11.59
C ILE A 142 21.40 -8.00 -11.48
N GLU A 143 21.75 -9.24 -11.83
CA GLU A 143 20.86 -10.41 -11.73
C GLU A 143 20.35 -10.60 -10.30
N LYS A 144 21.24 -10.49 -9.31
CA LYS A 144 20.89 -10.53 -7.88
C LYS A 144 19.94 -9.39 -7.51
N ALA A 145 20.23 -8.15 -7.94
CA ALA A 145 19.37 -7.00 -7.67
C ALA A 145 17.97 -7.16 -8.30
N ILE A 146 17.87 -7.72 -9.52
CA ILE A 146 16.60 -8.03 -10.19
C ILE A 146 15.82 -9.07 -9.38
N ALA A 147 16.47 -10.16 -8.97
CA ALA A 147 15.82 -11.28 -8.27
C ALA A 147 15.20 -10.89 -6.92
N TYR A 148 15.85 -9.98 -6.18
CA TYR A 148 15.40 -9.54 -4.86
C TYR A 148 14.63 -8.20 -4.88
N SER A 149 14.44 -7.59 -6.04
CA SER A 149 13.72 -6.31 -6.14
C SER A 149 12.22 -6.46 -5.86
N PRO A 150 11.62 -5.55 -5.06
CA PRO A 150 10.18 -5.46 -4.88
C PRO A 150 9.47 -4.74 -6.04
N SER A 151 10.16 -3.91 -6.84
CA SER A 151 9.60 -3.15 -7.94
C SER A 151 9.88 -3.80 -9.30
N LEU A 152 8.82 -3.93 -10.12
CA LEU A 152 8.92 -4.42 -11.49
C LEU A 152 9.59 -3.40 -12.42
N ALA A 153 9.36 -2.10 -12.21
CA ALA A 153 9.97 -1.05 -13.02
C ALA A 153 11.50 -1.03 -12.82
N TYR A 154 11.96 -1.14 -11.57
CA TYR A 154 13.40 -1.24 -11.28
C TYR A 154 14.01 -2.50 -11.87
N SER A 155 13.36 -3.65 -11.70
CA SER A 155 13.79 -4.91 -12.32
C SER A 155 13.88 -4.78 -13.84
N LYS A 156 12.89 -4.15 -14.50
CA LYS A 156 12.91 -3.94 -15.96
C LYS A 156 14.09 -3.06 -16.37
N ILE A 157 14.34 -1.94 -15.68
CA ILE A 157 15.50 -1.08 -15.96
C ILE A 157 16.80 -1.89 -15.88
N LEU A 158 16.99 -2.63 -14.80
CA LEU A 158 18.19 -3.45 -14.60
C LEU A 158 18.33 -4.58 -15.62
N SER A 159 17.24 -5.28 -15.95
CA SER A 159 17.23 -6.35 -16.95
C SER A 159 17.70 -5.86 -18.31
N GLU A 160 17.25 -4.68 -18.72
CA GLU A 160 17.64 -4.11 -20.01
C GLU A 160 19.08 -3.60 -20.01
N ILE A 161 19.58 -3.09 -18.87
CA ILE A 161 21.01 -2.80 -18.70
C ILE A 161 21.82 -4.08 -18.91
N LYS A 162 21.43 -5.18 -18.25
CA LYS A 162 22.09 -6.48 -18.39
C LYS A 162 22.08 -6.98 -19.84
N THR A 163 20.92 -6.98 -20.49
CA THR A 163 20.79 -7.37 -21.90
C THR A 163 21.67 -6.50 -22.80
N SER A 164 21.75 -5.19 -22.52
CA SER A 164 22.59 -4.27 -23.28
C SER A 164 24.09 -4.54 -23.11
N LEU A 165 24.52 -4.91 -21.90
CA LEU A 165 25.90 -5.35 -21.64
C LEU A 165 26.22 -6.66 -22.36
N GLU A 166 25.33 -7.65 -22.30
CA GLU A 166 25.51 -8.96 -22.94
C GLU A 166 25.55 -8.87 -24.48
N THR A 167 24.76 -7.97 -25.07
CA THR A 167 24.61 -7.83 -26.53
C THR A 167 25.49 -6.74 -27.15
N GLY A 168 26.12 -5.88 -26.34
CA GLY A 168 26.84 -4.70 -26.80
C GLY A 168 25.95 -3.66 -27.49
N SER A 169 24.64 -3.68 -27.26
CA SER A 169 23.70 -2.70 -27.82
C SER A 169 23.86 -1.32 -27.16
N ASP A 170 23.42 -0.25 -27.84
CA ASP A 170 23.54 1.11 -27.31
C ASP A 170 22.66 1.31 -26.06
N LEU A 171 23.31 1.25 -24.91
CA LEU A 171 22.71 1.40 -23.59
C LEU A 171 21.94 2.72 -23.43
N ARG A 172 22.38 3.82 -24.06
CA ARG A 172 21.70 5.12 -23.95
C ARG A 172 20.32 5.03 -24.60
N LYS A 173 20.25 4.46 -25.80
CA LYS A 173 19.00 4.26 -26.53
C LYS A 173 18.06 3.33 -25.75
N THR A 174 18.60 2.24 -25.19
CA THR A 174 17.85 1.29 -24.37
C THR A 174 17.26 1.95 -23.12
N ILE A 175 18.06 2.67 -22.34
CA ILE A 175 17.59 3.37 -21.14
C ILE A 175 16.58 4.47 -21.49
N LYS A 176 16.79 5.21 -22.58
CA LYS A 176 15.84 6.24 -23.04
C LYS A 176 14.46 5.64 -23.29
N ASN A 177 14.39 4.54 -24.04
CA ASN A 177 13.12 3.86 -24.32
C ASN A 177 12.43 3.40 -23.03
N ILE A 178 13.18 2.90 -22.04
CA ILE A 178 12.61 2.48 -20.75
C ILE A 178 12.09 3.67 -19.95
N VAL A 179 12.82 4.78 -19.91
CA VAL A 179 12.37 5.99 -19.21
C VAL A 179 11.09 6.53 -19.84
N GLU A 180 10.99 6.50 -21.17
CA GLU A 180 9.77 6.85 -21.90
C GLU A 180 8.61 5.89 -21.60
N ASP A 181 8.86 4.58 -21.58
CA ASP A 181 7.89 3.55 -21.19
C ASP A 181 7.37 3.76 -19.76
N VAL A 182 8.27 3.98 -18.80
CA VAL A 182 7.92 4.21 -17.39
C VAL A 182 7.13 5.50 -17.27
N THR A 183 7.53 6.57 -17.97
CA THR A 183 6.79 7.84 -18.02
C THR A 183 5.38 7.63 -18.58
N ARG A 184 5.25 6.87 -19.68
CA ARG A 184 3.95 6.55 -20.29
C ARG A 184 3.06 5.76 -19.33
N ASN A 185 3.60 4.77 -18.63
CA ASN A 185 2.87 4.01 -17.62
C ASN A 185 2.40 4.89 -16.46
N HIS A 186 3.23 5.83 -15.99
CA HIS A 186 2.80 6.82 -14.99
C HIS A 186 1.64 7.68 -15.50
N LEU A 187 1.70 8.15 -16.75
CA LEU A 187 0.60 8.92 -17.36
C LEU A 187 -0.69 8.10 -17.47
N ILE A 188 -0.59 6.82 -17.86
CA ILE A 188 -1.75 5.90 -17.90
C ILE A 188 -2.35 5.77 -16.50
N HIS A 189 -1.53 5.56 -15.46
CA HIS A 189 -2.03 5.46 -14.09
C HIS A 189 -2.70 6.74 -13.60
N ILE A 190 -2.18 7.91 -13.97
CA ILE A 190 -2.82 9.20 -13.67
C ILE A 190 -4.17 9.30 -14.37
N GLN A 191 -4.24 8.92 -15.65
CA GLN A 191 -5.50 8.92 -16.41
C GLN A 191 -6.52 7.93 -15.85
N GLU A 192 -6.10 6.71 -15.51
CA GLU A 192 -6.95 5.70 -14.86
C GLU A 192 -7.48 6.19 -13.51
N TYR A 193 -6.63 6.87 -12.73
CA TYR A 193 -7.03 7.47 -11.47
C TYR A 193 -8.07 8.56 -11.69
N GLY A 194 -7.85 9.47 -12.63
CA GLY A 194 -8.83 10.49 -13.03
C GLY A 194 -10.16 9.89 -13.48
N LYS A 195 -10.10 8.81 -14.28
CA LYS A 195 -11.29 8.06 -14.72
C LYS A 195 -12.04 7.40 -13.56
N LYS A 196 -11.35 6.90 -12.53
CA LYS A 196 -11.98 6.34 -11.32
C LYS A 196 -12.53 7.43 -10.39
N LEU A 197 -11.88 8.59 -10.34
CA LEU A 197 -12.31 9.71 -9.50
C LEU A 197 -13.64 10.30 -9.97
N ASN A 198 -13.88 10.36 -11.28
CA ASN A 198 -15.11 10.93 -11.84
C ASN A 198 -16.41 10.26 -11.33
N PRO A 199 -16.64 8.94 -11.52
CA PRO A 199 -17.83 8.28 -11.00
C PRO A 199 -17.88 8.27 -9.47
N MET A 200 -16.75 8.16 -8.77
CA MET A 200 -16.71 8.29 -7.32
C MET A 200 -17.26 9.66 -6.90
N SER A 201 -16.77 10.75 -7.50
CA SER A 201 -17.26 12.10 -7.22
C SER A 201 -18.76 12.25 -7.48
N MET A 202 -19.29 11.64 -8.55
CA MET A 202 -20.72 11.65 -8.84
C MET A 202 -21.52 10.89 -7.77
N PHE A 203 -21.09 9.69 -7.36
CA PHE A 203 -21.72 8.95 -6.26
C PHE A 203 -21.73 9.75 -4.95
N TYR A 204 -20.63 10.42 -4.62
CA TYR A 204 -20.56 11.28 -3.44
C TYR A 204 -21.48 12.50 -3.55
N MET A 205 -21.58 13.15 -4.71
CA MET A 205 -22.51 14.25 -4.93
C MET A 205 -23.97 13.79 -4.74
N ILE A 206 -24.32 12.62 -5.28
CA ILE A 206 -25.66 12.06 -5.15
C ILE A 206 -25.96 11.70 -3.70
N LEU A 207 -25.13 10.89 -3.03
CA LEU A 207 -25.41 10.40 -1.68
C LEU A 207 -25.20 11.46 -0.59
N GLY A 208 -24.21 12.33 -0.75
CA GLY A 208 -23.85 13.34 0.24
C GLY A 208 -24.66 14.63 0.14
N THR A 209 -25.10 15.02 -1.07
CA THR A 209 -25.77 16.31 -1.30
C THR A 209 -27.19 16.16 -1.84
N VAL A 210 -27.39 15.40 -2.91
CA VAL A 210 -28.70 15.30 -3.59
C VAL A 210 -29.70 14.48 -2.77
N PHE A 211 -29.30 13.32 -2.28
CA PHE A 211 -30.16 12.40 -1.55
C PHE A 211 -30.68 12.98 -0.22
N PRO A 212 -29.84 13.66 0.61
CA PRO A 212 -30.35 14.34 1.80
C PRO A 212 -31.30 15.49 1.44
N SER A 213 -31.00 16.25 0.39
CA SER A 213 -31.88 17.35 -0.06
C SER A 213 -33.27 16.84 -0.48
N ILE A 214 -33.32 15.84 -1.38
CA ILE A 214 -34.58 15.21 -1.79
C ILE A 214 -35.28 14.55 -0.59
N GLY A 215 -34.53 13.85 0.27
CA GLY A 215 -35.07 13.22 1.47
C GLY A 215 -35.75 14.23 2.41
N THR A 216 -35.13 15.38 2.65
CA THR A 216 -35.75 16.45 3.46
C THR A 216 -37.01 17.00 2.81
N ALA A 217 -36.99 17.25 1.49
CA ALA A 217 -38.15 17.76 0.77
C ALA A 217 -39.33 16.77 0.84
N LEU A 218 -39.08 15.48 0.65
CA LEU A 218 -40.11 14.43 0.75
C LEU A 218 -40.68 14.31 2.16
N ILE A 219 -39.83 14.40 3.21
CA ILE A 219 -40.29 14.39 4.60
C ILE A 219 -41.19 15.59 4.89
N ILE A 220 -40.85 16.77 4.40
CA ILE A 220 -41.66 17.99 4.58
C ILE A 220 -43.03 17.85 3.90
N VAL A 221 -43.05 17.36 2.65
CA VAL A 221 -44.31 17.13 1.94
C VAL A 221 -45.15 16.06 2.63
N ALA A 222 -44.55 14.93 3.02
CA ALA A 222 -45.25 13.85 3.73
C ALA A 222 -45.84 14.34 5.06
N ALA A 223 -45.10 15.16 5.82
CA ALA A 223 -45.58 15.77 7.05
C ALA A 223 -46.76 16.73 6.81
N SER A 224 -46.81 17.42 5.67
CA SER A 224 -47.92 18.30 5.30
C SER A 224 -49.22 17.55 4.93
N LEU A 225 -49.10 16.32 4.42
CA LEU A 225 -50.25 15.50 3.97
C LEU A 225 -50.88 14.66 5.08
N LEU A 226 -50.16 14.42 6.18
CA LEU A 226 -50.64 13.65 7.34
C LEU A 226 -50.59 14.51 8.62
N PRO A 227 -51.52 15.47 8.78
CA PRO A 227 -51.57 16.29 9.98
C PRO A 227 -51.80 15.42 11.22
N GLY A 228 -50.88 15.47 12.19
CA GLY A 228 -51.01 14.80 13.50
C GLY A 228 -50.22 13.50 13.67
N VAL A 229 -49.67 12.89 12.61
CA VAL A 229 -48.82 11.69 12.72
C VAL A 229 -47.38 12.04 13.12
N LEU A 230 -46.85 13.15 12.61
CA LEU A 230 -45.55 13.69 12.97
C LEU A 230 -45.73 14.98 13.77
N VAL A 231 -45.71 14.88 15.10
CA VAL A 231 -45.66 16.07 15.97
C VAL A 231 -44.23 16.60 15.95
N ILE A 232 -43.94 17.51 15.03
CA ILE A 232 -42.62 18.15 14.92
C ILE A 232 -42.47 19.16 16.06
N ASN A 233 -41.92 18.72 17.18
CA ASN A 233 -41.51 19.60 18.27
C ASN A 233 -40.13 20.24 17.94
N PHE A 234 -39.85 21.44 18.47
CA PHE A 234 -38.60 22.17 18.27
C PHE A 234 -37.37 21.30 18.60
N THR A 235 -37.46 20.47 19.64
CA THR A 235 -36.42 19.51 20.02
C THR A 235 -36.13 18.47 18.94
N VAL A 236 -37.17 17.93 18.29
CA VAL A 236 -37.04 16.93 17.21
C VAL A 236 -36.45 17.57 15.96
N LEU A 237 -36.84 18.81 15.66
CA LEU A 237 -36.29 19.58 14.54
C LEU A 237 -34.80 19.88 14.73
N MET A 238 -34.40 20.33 15.93
CA MET A 238 -32.99 20.57 16.27
C MET A 238 -32.16 19.28 16.20
N PHE A 239 -32.71 18.16 16.68
CA PHE A 239 -32.04 16.86 16.59
C PHE A 239 -31.86 16.40 15.14
N LEU A 240 -32.89 16.54 14.29
CA LEU A 240 -32.84 16.22 12.86
C LEU A 240 -31.79 17.07 12.14
N LEU A 241 -31.76 18.38 12.41
CA LEU A 241 -30.79 19.31 11.83
C LEU A 241 -29.35 18.95 12.24
N PHE A 242 -29.14 18.63 13.52
CA PHE A 242 -27.84 18.20 14.02
C PHE A 242 -27.38 16.89 13.38
N MET A 243 -28.26 15.89 13.28
CA MET A 243 -27.94 14.60 12.64
C MET A 243 -27.59 14.79 11.16
N LEU A 244 -28.34 15.63 10.44
CA LEU A 244 -28.08 15.94 9.04
C LEU A 244 -26.72 16.65 8.86
N LEU A 245 -26.37 17.58 9.76
CA LEU A 245 -25.08 18.25 9.76
C LEU A 245 -23.93 17.26 10.01
N VAL A 246 -24.08 16.33 10.96
CA VAL A 246 -23.08 15.28 11.24
C VAL A 246 -22.87 14.38 10.02
N VAL A 247 -23.96 13.94 9.38
CA VAL A 247 -23.88 13.12 8.16
C VAL A 247 -23.19 13.89 7.03
N GLN A 248 -23.53 15.16 6.81
CA GLN A 248 -22.88 15.99 5.79
C GLN A 248 -21.39 16.19 6.06
N LEU A 249 -21.00 16.45 7.32
CA LEU A 249 -19.59 16.55 7.70
C LEU A 249 -18.85 15.24 7.45
N PHE A 250 -19.44 14.11 7.84
CA PHE A 250 -18.85 12.78 7.58
C PHE A 250 -18.57 12.55 6.08
N PHE A 251 -19.54 12.87 5.22
CA PHE A 251 -19.35 12.76 3.76
C PHE A 251 -18.29 13.72 3.23
N LEU A 252 -18.20 14.95 3.76
CA LEU A 252 -17.19 15.93 3.36
C LEU A 252 -15.78 15.50 3.76
N PHE A 253 -15.61 14.97 4.97
CA PHE A 253 -14.33 14.41 5.42
C PHE A 253 -13.92 13.19 4.60
N SER A 254 -14.86 12.28 4.31
CA SER A 254 -14.62 11.13 3.43
C SER A 254 -14.18 11.57 2.03
N PHE A 255 -14.82 12.61 1.45
CA PHE A 255 -14.43 13.14 0.15
C PHE A 255 -13.03 13.74 0.11
N ARG A 256 -12.61 14.44 1.18
CA ARG A 256 -11.24 14.98 1.27
C ARG A 256 -10.17 13.88 1.21
N SER A 257 -10.46 12.68 1.71
CA SER A 257 -9.53 11.53 1.68
C SER A 257 -9.30 10.97 0.27
N LEU A 258 -10.13 11.32 -0.71
CA LEU A 258 -10.03 10.87 -2.12
C LEU A 258 -9.14 11.78 -2.98
N LYS A 259 -8.67 12.91 -2.44
CA LYS A 259 -7.73 13.77 -3.16
C LYS A 259 -6.34 13.12 -3.17
N PRO A 260 -5.67 13.00 -4.33
CA PRO A 260 -4.40 12.30 -4.44
C PRO A 260 -3.30 13.03 -3.65
N GLY A 261 -2.57 12.29 -2.81
CA GLY A 261 -1.33 12.76 -2.16
C GLY A 261 -0.10 12.73 -3.08
N VAL A 262 -0.29 12.92 -4.39
CA VAL A 262 0.77 12.86 -5.41
C VAL A 262 1.03 14.25 -6.05
N MET A 263 0.59 15.32 -5.37
CA MET A 263 0.84 16.71 -5.74
C MET A 263 1.48 17.50 -4.59
N GLU A 264 2.48 16.91 -3.94
CA GLU A 264 3.50 17.62 -3.16
C GLU A 264 4.89 17.16 -3.62
#